data_AF-A0AAV1QP06-F1
#
_entry.id   AF-A0AAV1QP06-F1
#
_cell.length_a   1.000
_cell.length_b   1.000
_cell.length_c   1.000
_cell.angle_alpha   90.00
_cell.angle_beta   90.00
_cell.angle_gamma   90.00
#
_symmetry.space_group_name_H-M   'P 1'
#
loop_
_entity.id
_entity.type
_entity.pdbx_description
1 polymer ?
#
loop_
_entity_poly.entity_id
_entity_poly.type
_entity_poly.pdbx_seq_one_letter_code
_entity_poly.pdbx_strand_id
1 'polypeptide(L)'
;MEESAMESDSVEMSAEISASRLAEVWDTVTAALVSPGCSDSEQSLSDSLAVLCDQGLGQLLGGWLLETLQMRLSSSVVPEFWSGLKQPENEREERGRAWVLLTTFRTLLERLEPFLVGLERLGTLQDRGHAGLCGPGPRGLQERAFTIIRALLLFSPSPVLQERVLEFYSRTFSVYIHQEGEVEDGAEVTDGVCPGCRVPTQSCWCQEALKQLQELSYILSKLQLLEWVSSEAVTSILHKLIEQRMEQHCRGEYERSFLLEFQEWLELVLGWLSKVFASEADGDAPAPAPITPTTPITPITPMTPITPMTPSSMQVGQSSSGS
;
A
#
# COMPACT_ATOMS: atom_id res chain seq x y z
N MET A 1 35.53 -71.66 25.60
CA MET A 1 34.31 -71.05 25.03
C MET A 1 34.37 -69.59 25.40
N GLU A 2 35.11 -68.83 24.61
CA GLU A 2 35.18 -67.38 24.68
C GLU A 2 34.17 -66.86 23.65
N GLU A 3 33.13 -66.19 24.14
CA GLU A 3 32.15 -65.51 23.32
C GLU A 3 32.64 -64.06 23.19
N SER A 4 33.17 -63.72 22.02
CA SER A 4 33.67 -62.39 21.69
C SER A 4 32.50 -61.54 21.21
N ALA A 5 32.06 -60.62 22.07
CA ALA A 5 31.16 -59.54 21.70
C ALA A 5 31.92 -58.53 20.83
N MET A 6 31.61 -58.48 19.53
CA MET A 6 31.95 -57.37 18.66
C MET A 6 30.95 -56.24 18.90
N GLU A 7 31.33 -55.29 19.75
CA GLU A 7 30.70 -53.97 19.76
C GLU A 7 31.14 -53.24 18.50
N SER A 8 30.22 -53.10 17.55
CA SER A 8 30.41 -52.26 16.37
C SER A 8 30.13 -50.82 16.78
N ASP A 9 31.21 -50.07 17.03
CA ASP A 9 31.17 -48.64 17.24
C ASP A 9 30.54 -47.98 16.01
N SER A 10 29.35 -47.42 16.24
CA SER A 10 28.62 -46.65 15.26
C SER A 10 29.31 -45.29 15.14
N VAL A 11 30.10 -45.12 14.08
CA VAL A 11 30.70 -43.84 13.72
C VAL A 11 29.58 -42.92 13.23
N GLU A 12 28.93 -42.22 14.17
CA GLU A 12 28.24 -40.96 13.86
C GLU A 12 29.30 -39.92 13.49
N MET A 13 29.74 -39.95 12.23
CA MET A 13 30.46 -38.84 11.62
C MET A 13 29.44 -37.74 11.27
N SER A 14 28.99 -37.01 12.29
CA SER A 14 28.50 -35.65 12.09
C SER A 14 29.71 -34.82 11.65
N ALA A 15 29.89 -34.69 10.34
CA ALA A 15 30.92 -33.83 9.78
C ALA A 15 30.64 -32.39 10.23
N GLU A 16 31.35 -31.92 11.25
CA GLU A 16 31.32 -30.53 11.68
C GLU A 16 31.70 -29.64 10.50
N ILE A 17 30.70 -28.94 9.94
CA ILE A 17 30.92 -27.97 8.87
C ILE A 17 31.73 -26.83 9.47
N SER A 18 32.90 -26.54 8.90
CA SER A 18 33.74 -25.43 9.36
C SER A 18 32.96 -24.11 9.32
N ALA A 19 33.12 -23.28 10.35
CA ALA A 19 32.46 -21.97 10.44
C ALA A 19 32.70 -21.07 9.22
N SER A 20 33.86 -21.17 8.56
CA SER A 20 34.16 -20.44 7.31
C SER A 20 33.24 -20.86 6.16
N ARG A 21 32.98 -22.15 6.01
CA ARG A 21 32.08 -22.69 5.00
C ARG A 21 30.62 -22.28 5.26
N LEU A 22 30.19 -22.22 6.53
CA LEU A 22 28.87 -21.71 6.87
C LEU A 22 28.71 -20.23 6.54
N ALA A 23 29.74 -19.42 6.79
CA ALA A 23 29.74 -18.01 6.41
C ALA A 23 29.64 -17.82 4.89
N GLU A 24 30.43 -18.56 4.11
CA GLU A 24 30.37 -18.52 2.64
C GLU A 24 28.99 -18.92 2.10
N VAL A 25 28.38 -19.95 2.66
CA VAL A 25 27.03 -20.41 2.29
C VAL A 25 25.99 -19.35 2.66
N TRP A 26 26.07 -18.76 3.85
CA TRP A 26 25.18 -17.68 4.26
C TRP A 26 25.29 -16.47 3.33
N ASP A 27 26.51 -16.03 2.99
CA ASP A 27 26.76 -14.91 2.09
C ASP A 27 26.23 -15.19 0.69
N THR A 28 26.38 -16.43 0.19
CA THR A 28 25.85 -16.86 -1.11
C THR A 28 24.32 -16.78 -1.14
N VAL A 29 23.65 -17.34 -0.13
CA VAL A 29 22.18 -17.33 -0.04
C VAL A 29 21.65 -15.92 0.10
N THR A 30 22.24 -15.12 0.99
CA THR A 30 21.80 -13.74 1.25
C THR A 30 22.03 -12.82 0.05
N ALA A 31 23.13 -12.98 -0.68
CA ALA A 31 23.38 -12.27 -1.94
C ALA A 31 22.34 -12.64 -3.01
N ALA A 32 22.01 -13.93 -3.15
CA ALA A 32 21.01 -14.39 -4.10
C ALA A 32 19.58 -13.90 -3.78
N LEU A 33 19.26 -13.66 -2.50
CA LEU A 33 17.97 -13.12 -2.07
C LEU A 33 17.86 -11.60 -2.25
N VAL A 34 18.93 -10.84 -2.03
CA VAL A 34 18.92 -9.36 -2.19
C VAL A 34 19.20 -8.94 -3.63
N SER A 35 19.78 -9.82 -4.45
CA SER A 35 20.07 -9.59 -5.86
C SER A 35 19.74 -10.82 -6.71
N PRO A 36 18.46 -11.15 -6.91
CA PRO A 36 18.01 -12.36 -7.60
C PRO A 36 18.42 -12.50 -9.08
N GLY A 37 19.06 -11.47 -9.67
CA GLY A 37 19.66 -11.53 -11.01
C GLY A 37 21.10 -12.07 -11.06
N CYS A 38 21.68 -12.49 -9.93
CA CYS A 38 23.02 -13.09 -9.91
C CYS A 38 22.99 -14.52 -10.47
N SER A 39 23.99 -14.87 -11.29
CA SER A 39 24.09 -16.04 -12.17
C SER A 39 24.16 -17.42 -11.49
N ASP A 40 23.74 -17.54 -10.23
CA ASP A 40 23.75 -18.81 -9.52
C ASP A 40 22.61 -19.70 -10.00
N SER A 41 22.95 -20.94 -10.36
CA SER A 41 21.96 -21.95 -10.70
C SER A 41 20.96 -22.09 -9.53
N GLU A 42 19.66 -22.21 -9.82
CA GLU A 42 18.66 -22.51 -8.77
C GLU A 42 19.05 -23.74 -7.94
N GLN A 43 19.79 -24.67 -8.56
CA GLN A 43 20.33 -25.86 -7.92
C GLN A 43 21.40 -25.53 -6.86
N SER A 44 22.32 -24.60 -7.14
CA SER A 44 23.37 -24.23 -6.17
C SER A 44 22.82 -23.46 -4.98
N LEU A 45 21.77 -22.65 -5.20
CA LEU A 45 21.05 -21.99 -4.10
C LEU A 45 20.33 -23.03 -3.23
N SER A 46 19.65 -24.00 -3.84
CA SER A 46 18.99 -25.10 -3.15
C SER A 46 19.96 -25.88 -2.25
N ASP A 47 21.12 -26.24 -2.79
CA ASP A 47 22.13 -27.01 -2.05
C ASP A 47 22.71 -26.21 -0.89
N SER A 48 22.93 -24.90 -1.09
CA SER A 48 23.36 -23.97 -0.05
C SER A 48 22.31 -23.80 1.05
N LEU A 49 21.03 -23.76 0.69
CA LEU A 49 19.92 -23.69 1.64
C LEU A 49 19.79 -24.97 2.47
N ALA A 50 19.97 -26.15 1.86
CA ALA A 50 19.99 -27.43 2.60
C ALA A 50 21.05 -27.41 3.71
N VAL A 51 22.27 -26.96 3.39
CA VAL A 51 23.35 -26.82 4.37
C VAL A 51 22.98 -25.87 5.52
N LEU A 52 22.31 -24.75 5.25
CA LEU A 52 21.88 -23.81 6.30
C LEU A 52 20.75 -24.37 7.16
N CYS A 53 19.80 -25.09 6.55
CA CYS A 53 18.68 -25.69 7.26
C CYS A 53 19.11 -26.83 8.18
N ASP A 54 20.09 -27.64 7.76
CA ASP A 54 20.69 -28.68 8.59
C ASP A 54 21.32 -28.11 9.87
N GLN A 55 21.74 -26.85 9.84
CA GLN A 55 22.26 -26.10 10.99
C GLN A 55 21.19 -25.24 11.70
N GLY A 56 19.93 -25.31 11.29
CA GLY A 56 18.82 -24.52 11.86
C GLY A 56 18.81 -23.04 11.49
N LEU A 57 19.73 -22.57 10.64
CA LEU A 57 19.86 -21.16 10.26
C LEU A 57 18.82 -20.72 9.21
N GLY A 58 18.21 -21.66 8.49
CA GLY A 58 17.22 -21.37 7.45
C GLY A 58 16.00 -20.56 7.94
N GLN A 59 15.60 -20.73 9.20
CA GLN A 59 14.47 -20.00 9.80
C GLN A 59 14.76 -18.50 10.00
N LEU A 60 16.05 -18.13 10.10
CA LEU A 60 16.48 -16.75 10.32
C LEU A 60 16.44 -15.92 9.03
N LEU A 61 16.47 -16.55 7.86
CA LEU A 61 16.53 -15.86 6.56
C LEU A 61 15.37 -14.90 6.34
N GLY A 62 14.15 -15.29 6.74
CA GLY A 62 12.96 -14.43 6.59
C GLY A 62 13.03 -13.19 7.46
N GLY A 63 13.46 -13.34 8.72
CA GLY A 63 13.68 -12.22 9.64
C GLY A 63 14.79 -11.31 9.15
N TRP A 64 15.94 -11.89 8.79
CA TRP A 64 17.09 -11.18 8.28
C TRP A 64 16.78 -10.35 7.03
N LEU A 65 16.02 -10.90 6.08
CA LEU A 65 15.67 -10.19 4.84
C LEU A 65 14.73 -9.02 5.11
N LEU A 66 13.75 -9.18 6.01
CA LEU A 66 12.86 -8.11 6.45
C LEU A 66 13.61 -7.02 7.22
N GLU A 67 14.53 -7.39 8.11
CA GLU A 67 15.38 -6.44 8.84
C GLU A 67 16.32 -5.67 7.90
N THR A 68 16.90 -6.36 6.92
CA THR A 68 17.76 -5.74 5.90
C THR A 68 16.97 -4.75 5.04
N LEU A 69 15.75 -5.12 4.64
CA LEU A 69 14.81 -4.22 3.96
C LEU A 69 14.51 -2.99 4.81
N GLN A 70 14.14 -3.18 6.08
CA GLN A 70 13.83 -2.09 7.02
C GLN A 70 15.02 -1.15 7.22
N MET A 71 16.23 -1.70 7.38
CA MET A 71 17.46 -0.92 7.54
C MET A 71 17.75 -0.10 6.28
N ARG A 72 17.68 -0.69 5.09
CA ARG A 72 17.88 0.04 3.83
C ARG A 72 16.81 1.09 3.59
N LEU A 73 15.55 0.80 3.92
CA LEU A 73 14.45 1.76 3.81
C LEU A 73 14.69 2.99 4.69
N SER A 74 14.99 2.77 5.98
CA SER A 74 15.18 3.85 6.94
C SER A 74 16.45 4.67 6.74
N SER A 75 17.55 4.03 6.31
CA SER A 75 18.86 4.70 6.17
C SER A 75 19.04 5.45 4.85
N SER A 76 18.48 4.97 3.74
CA SER A 76 18.75 5.54 2.42
C SER A 76 17.50 5.80 1.59
N VAL A 77 16.61 4.81 1.43
CA VAL A 77 15.53 4.88 0.41
C VAL A 77 14.46 5.90 0.78
N VAL A 78 13.98 5.90 2.03
CA VAL A 78 12.96 6.85 2.50
C VAL A 78 13.51 8.29 2.49
N PRO A 79 14.72 8.58 3.02
CA PRO A 79 15.32 9.91 2.89
C PRO A 79 15.50 10.37 1.43
N GLU A 80 15.99 9.50 0.54
CA GLU A 80 16.17 9.78 -0.89
C GLU A 80 14.82 10.14 -1.55
N PHE A 81 13.79 9.33 -1.30
CA PHE A 81 12.42 9.56 -1.78
C PHE A 81 11.89 10.95 -1.37
N TRP A 82 11.96 11.28 -0.08
CA TRP A 82 11.46 12.57 0.40
C TRP A 82 12.30 13.75 -0.08
N SER A 83 13.61 13.57 -0.25
CA SER A 83 14.48 14.62 -0.81
C SER A 83 14.17 14.88 -2.30
N GLY A 84 13.82 13.84 -3.06
CA GLY A 84 13.40 13.93 -4.46
C GLY A 84 12.13 14.76 -4.64
N LEU A 85 11.16 14.61 -3.72
CA LEU A 85 9.89 15.34 -3.77
C LEU A 85 10.00 16.81 -3.34
N LYS A 86 10.94 17.14 -2.44
CA LYS A 86 11.13 18.49 -1.87
C LYS A 86 11.87 19.49 -2.79
N GLN A 87 12.13 19.14 -4.04
CA GLN A 87 12.80 20.06 -4.98
C GLN A 87 12.02 21.38 -5.12
N PRO A 88 12.70 22.55 -5.25
CA PRO A 88 12.06 23.85 -5.14
C PRO A 88 10.91 24.04 -6.14
N GLU A 89 9.70 24.23 -5.60
CA GLU A 89 8.43 24.40 -6.31
C GLU A 89 8.47 25.44 -7.43
N ASN A 90 9.25 26.51 -7.21
CA ASN A 90 9.14 27.78 -7.91
C ASN A 90 9.86 27.80 -9.26
N GLU A 91 10.62 26.75 -9.61
CA GLU A 91 11.43 26.73 -10.84
C GLU A 91 10.89 25.77 -11.91
N ARG A 92 9.94 24.90 -11.57
CA ARG A 92 9.45 23.85 -12.49
C ARG A 92 8.03 24.11 -12.95
N GLU A 93 7.84 23.99 -14.26
CA GLU A 93 6.52 23.88 -14.88
C GLU A 93 5.78 22.64 -14.33
N GLU A 94 4.45 22.68 -14.37
CA GLU A 94 3.57 21.59 -13.91
C GLU A 94 3.97 20.22 -14.49
N ARG A 95 4.29 20.16 -15.79
CA ARG A 95 4.78 18.94 -16.46
C ARG A 95 6.05 18.40 -15.80
N GLY A 96 6.96 19.28 -15.41
CA GLY A 96 8.19 18.92 -14.71
C GLY A 96 7.92 18.39 -13.30
N ARG A 97 6.94 18.96 -12.58
CA ARG A 97 6.52 18.47 -11.27
C ARG A 97 5.88 17.08 -11.34
N ALA A 98 5.00 16.84 -12.32
CA ALA A 98 4.43 15.52 -12.59
C ALA A 98 5.50 14.47 -12.89
N TRP A 99 6.50 14.84 -13.70
CA TRP A 99 7.62 13.95 -14.01
C TRP A 99 8.48 13.62 -12.79
N VAL A 100 8.73 14.59 -11.90
CA VAL A 100 9.45 14.35 -10.62
C VAL A 100 8.68 13.37 -9.73
N LEU A 101 7.36 13.56 -9.60
CA LEU A 101 6.51 12.66 -8.82
C LEU A 101 6.65 11.22 -9.32
N LEU A 102 6.46 11.01 -10.63
CA LEU A 102 6.53 9.70 -11.24
C LEU A 102 7.92 9.07 -11.12
N THR A 103 8.98 9.82 -11.42
CA THR A 103 10.37 9.31 -11.33
C THR A 103 10.78 8.97 -9.90
N THR A 104 10.28 9.71 -8.90
CA THR A 104 10.53 9.39 -7.50
C THR A 104 9.87 8.05 -7.12
N PHE A 105 8.63 7.80 -7.56
CA PHE A 105 7.96 6.51 -7.35
C PHE A 105 8.60 5.36 -8.15
N ARG A 106 9.06 5.59 -9.38
CA ARG A 106 9.85 4.60 -10.14
C ARG A 106 11.12 4.21 -9.40
N THR A 107 11.88 5.19 -8.94
CA THR A 107 13.12 4.96 -8.18
C THR A 107 12.81 4.17 -6.92
N LEU A 108 11.73 4.51 -6.20
CA LEU A 108 11.29 3.75 -5.03
C LEU A 108 11.02 2.28 -5.36
N LEU A 109 10.28 2.00 -6.44
CA LEU A 109 10.01 0.64 -6.90
C LEU A 109 11.30 -0.10 -7.27
N GLU A 110 12.18 0.51 -8.06
CA GLU A 110 13.47 -0.07 -8.46
C GLU A 110 14.35 -0.46 -7.26
N ARG A 111 14.33 0.33 -6.19
CA ARG A 111 15.08 0.02 -4.95
C ARG A 111 14.45 -1.09 -4.12
N LEU A 112 13.14 -1.27 -4.22
CA LEU A 112 12.36 -2.25 -3.46
C LEU A 112 12.23 -3.60 -4.19
N GLU A 113 12.19 -3.60 -5.52
CA GLU A 113 11.96 -4.76 -6.38
C GLU A 113 12.84 -5.97 -6.01
N PRO A 114 14.17 -5.82 -5.83
CA PRO A 114 15.02 -6.97 -5.52
C PRO A 114 14.64 -7.66 -4.20
N PHE A 115 14.18 -6.89 -3.21
CA PHE A 115 13.73 -7.42 -1.92
C PHE A 115 12.37 -8.11 -2.05
N LEU A 116 11.43 -7.53 -2.82
CA LEU A 116 10.11 -8.12 -3.02
C LEU A 116 10.22 -9.46 -3.75
N VAL A 117 11.04 -9.52 -4.81
CA VAL A 117 11.34 -10.76 -5.54
C VAL A 117 12.08 -11.75 -4.63
N GLY A 118 13.03 -11.28 -3.81
CA GLY A 118 13.72 -12.12 -2.84
C GLY A 118 12.79 -12.75 -1.80
N LEU A 119 11.86 -11.97 -1.26
CA LEU A 119 10.85 -12.42 -0.29
C LEU A 119 9.87 -13.40 -0.92
N GLU A 120 9.42 -13.14 -2.16
CA GLU A 120 8.58 -14.07 -2.91
C GLU A 120 9.31 -15.39 -3.14
N ARG A 121 10.55 -15.34 -3.63
CA ARG A 121 11.39 -16.52 -3.84
C ARG A 121 11.57 -17.32 -2.55
N LEU A 122 11.95 -16.67 -1.46
CA LEU A 122 12.09 -17.32 -0.15
C LEU A 122 10.77 -17.96 0.31
N GLY A 123 9.67 -17.25 0.15
CA GLY A 123 8.34 -17.74 0.51
C GLY A 123 7.91 -18.96 -0.32
N THR A 124 8.12 -18.95 -1.64
CA THR A 124 7.82 -20.10 -2.49
C THR A 124 8.64 -21.34 -2.11
N LEU A 125 9.88 -21.15 -1.62
CA LEU A 125 10.70 -22.23 -1.09
C LEU A 125 10.17 -22.77 0.25
N GLN A 126 9.63 -21.89 1.11
CA GLN A 126 8.96 -22.28 2.37
C GLN A 126 7.70 -23.10 2.10
N ASP A 127 6.85 -22.67 1.16
CA ASP A 127 5.60 -23.38 0.82
C ASP A 127 5.87 -24.77 0.23
N ARG A 128 6.95 -24.91 -0.54
CA ARG A 128 7.38 -26.20 -1.10
C ARG A 128 8.02 -27.12 -0.05
N GLY A 129 8.25 -26.64 1.17
CA GLY A 129 8.98 -27.38 2.21
C GLY A 129 10.41 -27.72 1.81
N HIS A 130 10.99 -26.95 0.89
CA HIS A 130 12.30 -27.26 0.32
C HIS A 130 13.37 -27.15 1.40
N ALA A 131 14.29 -28.12 1.46
CA ALA A 131 15.37 -28.15 2.44
C ALA A 131 14.89 -28.06 3.92
N GLY A 132 13.65 -28.42 4.25
CA GLY A 132 13.13 -28.29 5.63
C GLY A 132 12.87 -26.84 6.07
N LEU A 133 12.85 -25.89 5.13
CA LEU A 133 12.45 -24.52 5.42
C LEU A 133 11.00 -24.47 5.92
N CYS A 134 10.80 -23.71 6.99
CA CYS A 134 9.49 -23.43 7.58
C CYS A 134 9.35 -21.92 7.73
N GLY A 135 8.18 -21.37 7.41
CA GLY A 135 7.92 -19.95 7.54
C GLY A 135 6.50 -19.57 7.15
N PRO A 136 6.20 -18.26 7.13
CA PRO A 136 4.86 -17.75 6.87
C PRO A 136 4.46 -17.79 5.37
N GLY A 137 5.32 -18.32 4.50
CA GLY A 137 5.09 -18.39 3.05
C GLY A 137 5.28 -17.05 2.34
N PRO A 138 5.10 -17.00 1.02
CA PRO A 138 5.34 -15.81 0.20
C PRO A 138 4.39 -14.68 0.57
N ARG A 139 3.10 -15.01 0.74
CA ARG A 139 2.09 -14.04 1.14
C ARG A 139 2.39 -13.43 2.50
N GLY A 140 2.73 -14.24 3.51
CA GLY A 140 3.00 -13.74 4.86
C GLY A 140 4.27 -12.89 4.94
N LEU A 141 5.32 -13.21 4.16
CA LEU A 141 6.53 -12.39 4.05
C LEU A 141 6.25 -11.05 3.36
N GLN A 142 5.51 -11.08 2.24
CA GLN A 142 5.12 -9.88 1.50
C GLN A 142 4.23 -8.95 2.35
N GLU A 143 3.22 -9.48 3.04
CA GLU A 143 2.34 -8.68 3.91
C GLU A 143 3.13 -7.93 5.00
N ARG A 144 4.15 -8.58 5.59
CA ARG A 144 5.06 -7.95 6.55
C ARG A 144 5.91 -6.87 5.90
N ALA A 145 6.48 -7.14 4.72
CA ALA A 145 7.28 -6.17 3.99
C ALA A 145 6.46 -4.92 3.60
N PHE A 146 5.27 -5.09 3.05
CA PHE A 146 4.38 -3.97 2.74
C PHE A 146 3.95 -3.20 3.98
N THR A 147 3.77 -3.88 5.12
CA THR A 147 3.50 -3.21 6.40
C THR A 147 4.68 -2.35 6.85
N ILE A 148 5.93 -2.83 6.71
CA ILE A 148 7.14 -2.06 7.00
C ILE A 148 7.26 -0.85 6.05
N ILE A 149 7.05 -1.07 4.74
CA ILE A 149 7.09 -0.01 3.72
C ILE A 149 6.07 1.08 4.05
N ARG A 150 4.81 0.68 4.33
CA ARG A 150 3.74 1.60 4.73
C ARG A 150 4.07 2.34 6.02
N ALA A 151 4.59 1.66 7.03
CA ALA A 151 4.96 2.30 8.30
C ALA A 151 6.10 3.32 8.13
N LEU A 152 7.11 3.03 7.31
CA LEU A 152 8.25 3.93 7.14
C LEU A 152 7.96 5.10 6.19
N LEU A 153 7.14 4.89 5.16
CA LEU A 153 6.77 5.95 4.22
C LEU A 153 5.56 6.77 4.71
N LEU A 154 4.51 6.12 5.20
CA LEU A 154 3.18 6.74 5.35
C LEU A 154 2.74 6.97 6.79
N PHE A 155 3.58 6.67 7.79
CA PHE A 155 3.22 6.98 9.19
C PHE A 155 3.12 8.50 9.43
N SER A 156 3.92 9.30 8.73
CA SER A 156 3.84 10.75 8.74
C SER A 156 4.09 11.28 7.32
N PRO A 157 3.10 11.22 6.42
CA PRO A 157 3.28 11.64 5.05
C PRO A 157 3.57 13.14 5.01
N SER A 158 4.59 13.53 4.25
CA SER A 158 4.90 14.94 4.03
C SER A 158 3.75 15.61 3.27
N PRO A 159 3.28 16.82 3.67
CA PRO A 159 2.21 17.53 2.96
C PRO A 159 2.54 17.76 1.48
N VAL A 160 3.83 17.92 1.17
CA VAL A 160 4.36 17.99 -0.21
C VAL A 160 3.89 16.81 -1.08
N LEU A 161 3.82 15.59 -0.56
CA LEU A 161 3.35 14.45 -1.35
C LEU A 161 1.85 14.58 -1.65
N GLN A 162 1.04 14.92 -0.65
CA GLN A 162 -0.40 15.10 -0.81
C GLN A 162 -0.70 16.20 -1.85
N GLU A 163 -0.02 17.34 -1.76
CA GLU A 163 -0.16 18.43 -2.71
C GLU A 163 0.23 18.02 -4.13
N ARG A 164 1.34 17.32 -4.30
CA ARG A 164 1.81 16.85 -5.62
C ARG A 164 0.88 15.83 -6.25
N VAL A 165 0.37 14.89 -5.47
CA VAL A 165 -0.57 13.87 -5.93
C VAL A 165 -1.92 14.52 -6.27
N LEU A 166 -2.38 15.47 -5.45
CA LEU A 166 -3.59 16.23 -5.71
C LEU A 166 -3.50 17.07 -6.98
N GLU A 167 -2.40 17.80 -7.18
CA GLU A 167 -2.12 18.57 -8.40
C GLU A 167 -2.15 17.66 -9.63
N PHE A 168 -1.43 16.54 -9.56
CA PHE A 168 -1.34 15.56 -10.64
C PHE A 168 -2.70 14.94 -10.99
N TYR A 169 -3.45 14.43 -10.02
CA TYR A 169 -4.76 13.85 -10.27
C TYR A 169 -5.78 14.89 -10.74
N SER A 170 -5.74 16.11 -10.23
CA SER A 170 -6.61 17.20 -10.71
C SER A 170 -6.38 17.46 -12.20
N ARG A 171 -5.11 17.43 -12.64
CA ARG A 171 -4.77 17.62 -14.04
C ARG A 171 -5.23 16.45 -14.91
N THR A 172 -4.92 15.21 -14.52
CA THR A 172 -5.27 14.04 -15.32
C THR A 172 -6.78 13.83 -15.41
N PHE A 173 -7.51 14.15 -14.33
CA PHE A 173 -8.96 14.22 -14.33
C PHE A 173 -9.49 15.24 -15.35
N SER A 174 -9.00 16.48 -15.31
CA SER A 174 -9.42 17.53 -16.24
C SER A 174 -9.19 17.09 -17.69
N VAL A 175 -8.02 16.51 -17.96
CA VAL A 175 -7.69 15.97 -19.29
C VAL A 175 -8.64 14.84 -19.71
N TYR A 176 -8.98 13.94 -18.79
CA TYR A 176 -9.90 12.83 -19.06
C TYR A 176 -11.31 13.32 -19.40
N ILE A 177 -11.87 14.21 -18.58
CA ILE A 177 -13.22 14.74 -18.80
C ILE A 177 -13.28 15.53 -20.12
N HIS A 178 -12.25 16.28 -20.47
CA HIS A 178 -12.22 16.97 -21.75
C HIS A 178 -12.13 16.01 -22.95
N GLN A 179 -11.43 14.88 -22.85
CA GLN A 179 -11.33 13.92 -23.96
C GLN A 179 -12.61 13.08 -24.13
N GLU A 180 -13.23 12.67 -23.03
CA GLU A 180 -14.37 11.75 -23.04
C GLU A 180 -15.73 12.49 -23.00
N GLY A 181 -15.76 13.72 -22.50
CA GLY A 181 -16.95 14.57 -22.45
C GLY A 181 -17.20 15.41 -23.70
N GLU A 182 -16.23 15.53 -24.62
CA GLU A 182 -16.38 16.27 -25.90
C GLU A 182 -17.20 15.51 -26.97
N VAL A 183 -17.84 14.39 -26.64
CA VAL A 183 -18.70 13.67 -27.60
C VAL A 183 -19.98 14.46 -27.93
N GLU A 184 -20.39 15.46 -27.13
CA GLU A 184 -21.70 16.11 -27.32
C GLU A 184 -21.75 17.63 -27.47
N ASP A 185 -20.68 18.39 -27.27
CA ASP A 185 -20.78 19.86 -27.41
C ASP A 185 -19.70 20.42 -28.33
N GLY A 186 -20.16 20.99 -29.46
CA GLY A 186 -19.34 21.69 -30.44
C GLY A 186 -18.83 23.03 -29.89
N ALA A 187 -18.00 22.96 -28.85
CA ALA A 187 -17.45 24.12 -28.18
C ALA A 187 -16.43 24.82 -29.07
N GLU A 188 -16.67 26.11 -29.25
CA GLU A 188 -15.87 27.06 -30.01
C GLU A 188 -14.38 26.93 -29.67
N VAL A 189 -13.56 26.82 -30.72
CA VAL A 189 -12.10 26.73 -30.64
C VAL A 189 -11.57 27.91 -29.84
N THR A 190 -11.19 27.67 -28.59
CA THR A 190 -10.51 28.67 -27.77
C THR A 190 -9.08 28.82 -28.26
N ASP A 191 -8.77 30.04 -28.71
CA ASP A 191 -7.50 30.60 -29.15
C ASP A 191 -6.24 29.82 -28.69
N GLY A 192 -5.80 28.84 -29.50
CA GLY A 192 -4.47 28.21 -29.42
C GLY A 192 -4.07 27.53 -28.10
N VAL A 193 -5.00 27.31 -27.16
CA VAL A 193 -4.75 26.70 -25.84
C VAL A 193 -5.53 25.38 -25.72
N CYS A 194 -4.87 24.34 -25.21
CA CYS A 194 -5.50 23.04 -25.03
C CYS A 194 -6.56 23.10 -23.91
N PRO A 195 -7.81 22.63 -24.13
CA PRO A 195 -8.86 22.67 -23.11
C PRO A 195 -8.52 21.82 -21.87
N GLY A 196 -7.82 20.69 -22.06
CA GLY A 196 -7.42 19.80 -20.96
C GLY A 196 -6.30 20.36 -20.07
N CYS A 197 -5.13 20.65 -20.65
CA CYS A 197 -3.96 21.08 -19.88
C CYS A 197 -3.85 22.61 -19.73
N ARG A 198 -4.67 23.41 -20.44
CA ARG A 198 -4.63 24.89 -20.45
C ARG A 198 -3.28 25.49 -20.83
N VAL A 199 -2.46 24.71 -21.53
CA VAL A 199 -1.16 25.09 -22.08
C VAL A 199 -1.34 25.31 -23.59
N PRO A 200 -0.53 26.17 -24.26
CA PRO A 200 -0.60 26.33 -25.70
C PRO A 200 -0.54 25.00 -26.43
N THR A 201 -1.32 24.82 -27.50
CA THR A 201 -1.50 23.54 -28.20
C THR A 201 -0.17 22.92 -28.64
N GLN A 202 0.84 23.74 -28.96
CA GLN A 202 2.19 23.30 -29.34
C GLN A 202 2.97 22.62 -28.19
N SER A 203 2.61 22.93 -26.95
CA SER A 203 3.20 22.42 -25.70
C SER A 203 2.22 21.54 -24.91
N CYS A 204 1.13 21.10 -25.55
CA CYS A 204 0.16 20.19 -24.96
C CYS A 204 0.81 18.87 -24.55
N TRP A 205 0.49 18.39 -23.35
CA TRP A 205 1.00 17.12 -22.81
C TRP A 205 -0.11 16.24 -22.25
N CYS A 206 -1.36 16.42 -22.69
CA CYS A 206 -2.52 15.66 -22.23
C CYS A 206 -2.38 14.14 -22.38
N GLN A 207 -1.91 13.66 -23.54
CA GLN A 207 -1.69 12.22 -23.74
C GLN A 207 -0.59 11.68 -22.84
N GLU A 208 0.46 12.46 -22.62
CA GLU A 208 1.54 12.09 -21.72
C GLU A 208 1.05 12.05 -20.27
N ALA A 209 0.22 12.99 -19.84
CA ALA A 209 -0.37 13.01 -18.51
C ALA A 209 -1.18 11.72 -18.22
N LEU A 210 -1.96 11.24 -19.19
CA LEU A 210 -2.74 10.00 -19.03
C LEU A 210 -1.86 8.74 -19.02
N LYS A 211 -0.76 8.71 -19.79
CA LYS A 211 0.22 7.61 -19.71
C LYS A 211 0.91 7.59 -18.36
N GLN A 212 1.33 8.76 -17.88
CA GLN A 212 1.93 8.91 -16.56
C GLN A 212 0.95 8.53 -15.45
N LEU A 213 -0.36 8.76 -15.64
CA LEU A 213 -1.39 8.33 -14.70
C LEU A 213 -1.40 6.81 -14.58
N GLN A 214 -1.52 6.11 -15.71
CA GLN A 214 -1.55 4.64 -15.73
C GLN A 214 -0.30 4.04 -15.10
N GLU A 215 0.86 4.63 -15.39
CA GLU A 215 2.13 4.17 -14.84
C GLU A 215 2.25 4.43 -13.34
N LEU A 216 1.83 5.60 -12.86
CA LEU A 216 1.80 5.91 -11.43
C LEU A 216 0.85 4.95 -10.70
N SER A 217 -0.35 4.72 -11.25
CA SER A 217 -1.32 3.77 -10.70
C SER A 217 -0.74 2.35 -10.64
N TYR A 218 -0.04 1.91 -11.69
CA TYR A 218 0.65 0.61 -11.70
C TYR A 218 1.70 0.51 -10.60
N ILE A 219 2.58 1.50 -10.47
CA ILE A 219 3.65 1.51 -9.46
C ILE A 219 3.05 1.49 -8.04
N LEU A 220 2.04 2.34 -7.80
CA LEU A 220 1.36 2.42 -6.51
C LEU A 220 0.59 1.14 -6.17
N SER A 221 -0.03 0.49 -7.16
CA SER A 221 -0.68 -0.81 -6.96
C SER A 221 0.34 -1.89 -6.60
N LYS A 222 1.42 -1.99 -7.36
CA LYS A 222 2.50 -2.97 -7.14
C LYS A 222 3.14 -2.83 -5.75
N LEU A 223 3.22 -1.61 -5.23
CA LEU A 223 3.74 -1.33 -3.88
C LEU A 223 2.67 -1.42 -2.78
N GLN A 224 1.41 -1.71 -3.10
CA GLN A 224 0.26 -1.65 -2.19
C GLN A 224 0.10 -0.30 -1.47
N LEU A 225 0.40 0.80 -2.18
CA LEU A 225 0.29 2.17 -1.68
C LEU A 225 -0.86 2.95 -2.32
N LEU A 226 -1.51 2.40 -3.34
CA LEU A 226 -2.51 3.09 -4.15
C LEU A 226 -3.65 3.69 -3.33
N GLU A 227 -4.30 2.87 -2.49
CA GLU A 227 -5.39 3.31 -1.63
C GLU A 227 -4.95 4.42 -0.67
N TRP A 228 -3.75 4.29 -0.10
CA TRP A 228 -3.24 5.21 0.91
C TRP A 228 -2.81 6.55 0.34
N VAL A 229 -2.16 6.55 -0.81
CA VAL A 229 -1.64 7.76 -1.45
C VAL A 229 -2.73 8.47 -2.26
N SER A 230 -3.69 7.72 -2.82
CA SER A 230 -4.64 8.27 -3.78
C SER A 230 -6.01 8.61 -3.20
N SER A 231 -6.47 7.91 -2.15
CA SER A 231 -7.83 8.08 -1.63
C SER A 231 -8.16 9.51 -1.24
N GLU A 232 -7.27 10.18 -0.49
CA GLU A 232 -7.48 11.55 -0.02
C GLU A 232 -7.56 12.55 -1.18
N ALA A 233 -6.60 12.47 -2.11
CA ALA A 233 -6.55 13.35 -3.27
C ALA A 233 -7.77 13.14 -4.19
N VAL A 234 -8.10 11.88 -4.49
CA VAL A 234 -9.28 11.52 -5.29
C VAL A 234 -10.56 12.02 -4.64
N THR A 235 -10.74 11.78 -3.33
CA THR A 235 -11.95 12.22 -2.60
C THR A 235 -12.06 13.75 -2.60
N SER A 236 -10.95 14.46 -2.39
CA SER A 236 -10.90 15.93 -2.44
C SER A 236 -11.30 16.45 -3.81
N ILE A 237 -10.78 15.85 -4.89
CA ILE A 237 -11.11 16.18 -6.27
C ILE A 237 -12.61 15.95 -6.52
N LEU A 238 -13.14 14.77 -6.18
CA LEU A 238 -14.54 14.43 -6.37
C LEU A 238 -15.48 15.43 -5.68
N HIS A 239 -15.24 15.74 -4.41
CA HIS A 239 -16.07 16.70 -3.66
C HIS A 239 -16.05 18.09 -4.31
N LYS A 240 -14.86 18.60 -4.62
CA LYS A 240 -14.71 19.93 -5.23
C LYS A 240 -15.39 20.02 -6.60
N LEU A 241 -15.34 18.96 -7.38
CA LEU A 241 -15.94 18.92 -8.72
C LEU A 241 -17.47 18.86 -8.68
N ILE A 242 -18.02 18.03 -7.79
CA ILE A 242 -19.46 17.94 -7.58
C ILE A 242 -19.99 19.32 -7.16
N GLU A 243 -19.32 19.97 -6.20
CA GLU A 243 -19.66 21.32 -5.75
C GLU A 243 -19.61 22.34 -6.91
N GLN A 244 -18.50 22.39 -7.67
CA GLN A 244 -18.35 23.30 -8.80
C GLN A 244 -19.41 23.09 -9.89
N ARG A 245 -19.72 21.83 -10.22
CA ARG A 245 -20.73 21.50 -11.23
C ARG A 245 -22.13 21.90 -10.76
N MET A 246 -22.46 21.63 -9.49
CA MET A 246 -23.74 22.04 -8.90
C MET A 246 -23.88 23.57 -8.87
N GLU A 247 -22.83 24.30 -8.51
CA GLU A 247 -22.86 25.77 -8.49
C GLU A 247 -22.99 26.39 -9.88
N GLN A 248 -22.38 25.79 -10.91
CA GLN A 248 -22.41 26.31 -12.27
C GLN A 248 -23.70 26.00 -13.03
N HIS A 249 -24.24 24.78 -12.87
CA HIS A 249 -25.37 24.31 -13.68
C HIS A 249 -26.71 24.31 -12.94
N CYS A 250 -26.72 24.18 -11.61
CA CYS A 250 -27.98 24.07 -10.86
C CYS A 250 -28.40 25.38 -10.18
N ARG A 251 -27.56 26.43 -10.22
CA ARG A 251 -27.83 27.68 -9.50
C ARG A 251 -28.73 28.61 -10.31
N GLY A 252 -29.98 28.75 -9.85
CA GLY A 252 -30.92 29.75 -10.39
C GLY A 252 -31.80 29.25 -11.54
N GLU A 253 -31.57 28.03 -12.02
CA GLU A 253 -32.38 27.38 -13.05
C GLU A 253 -33.20 26.25 -12.42
N TYR A 254 -34.52 26.42 -12.31
CA TYR A 254 -35.43 25.41 -11.74
C TYR A 254 -36.40 24.80 -12.78
N GLU A 255 -36.36 25.30 -14.01
CA GLU A 255 -37.29 24.91 -15.08
C GLU A 255 -36.76 23.71 -15.91
N ARG A 256 -35.46 23.41 -15.83
CA ARG A 256 -34.81 22.26 -16.49
C ARG A 256 -34.35 21.24 -15.44
N SER A 257 -34.58 19.97 -15.72
CA SER A 257 -34.01 18.87 -14.92
C SER A 257 -32.59 18.59 -15.38
N PHE A 258 -31.63 18.72 -14.48
CA PHE A 258 -30.21 18.41 -14.74
C PHE A 258 -29.81 16.99 -14.34
N LEU A 259 -30.76 16.18 -13.86
CA LEU A 259 -30.44 14.86 -13.27
C LEU A 259 -29.81 13.89 -14.26
N LEU A 260 -30.27 13.87 -15.51
CA LEU A 260 -29.72 12.99 -16.55
C LEU A 260 -28.31 13.42 -16.95
N GLU A 261 -28.13 14.71 -17.24
CA GLU A 261 -26.81 15.28 -17.56
C GLU A 261 -25.80 15.07 -16.42
N PHE A 262 -26.27 15.15 -15.17
CA PHE A 262 -25.45 14.89 -14.00
C PHE A 262 -25.11 13.39 -13.87
N GLN A 263 -26.05 12.50 -14.16
CA GLN A 263 -25.81 11.06 -14.14
C GLN A 263 -24.79 10.64 -15.22
N GLU A 264 -24.95 11.11 -16.46
CA GLU A 264 -24.00 10.86 -17.55
C GLU A 264 -22.61 11.39 -17.22
N TRP A 265 -22.54 12.58 -16.62
CA TRP A 265 -21.27 13.13 -16.13
C TRP A 265 -20.67 12.27 -15.00
N LEU A 266 -21.48 11.77 -14.05
CA LEU A 266 -21.00 10.87 -13.00
C LEU A 266 -20.43 9.57 -13.57
N GLU A 267 -21.01 9.03 -14.65
CA GLU A 267 -20.47 7.85 -15.33
C GLU A 267 -19.07 8.12 -15.90
N LEU A 268 -18.82 9.32 -16.45
CA LEU A 268 -17.47 9.74 -16.86
C LEU A 268 -16.50 9.80 -15.67
N VAL A 269 -16.94 10.38 -14.55
CA VAL A 269 -16.13 10.45 -13.32
C VAL A 269 -15.78 9.05 -12.82
N LEU A 270 -16.74 8.12 -12.80
CA LEU A 270 -16.52 6.72 -12.44
C LEU A 270 -15.56 6.03 -13.40
N GLY A 271 -15.63 6.35 -14.70
CA GLY A 271 -14.67 5.87 -15.70
C GLY A 271 -13.24 6.33 -15.42
N TRP A 272 -13.04 7.59 -15.00
CA TRP A 272 -11.74 8.07 -14.57
C TRP A 272 -11.26 7.36 -13.30
N LEU A 273 -12.12 7.21 -12.29
CA LEU A 273 -11.79 6.46 -11.07
C LEU A 273 -11.37 5.04 -11.38
N SER A 274 -12.06 4.39 -12.31
CA SER A 274 -11.71 3.04 -12.77
C SER A 274 -10.32 3.02 -13.40
N LYS A 275 -9.90 4.06 -14.13
CA LYS A 275 -8.52 4.17 -14.65
C LYS A 275 -7.48 4.44 -13.55
N VAL A 276 -7.83 5.22 -12.52
CA VAL A 276 -6.93 5.49 -11.37
C VAL A 276 -6.71 4.23 -10.54
N PHE A 277 -7.77 3.46 -10.31
CA PHE A 277 -7.76 2.24 -9.50
C PHE A 277 -7.67 0.95 -10.32
N ALA A 278 -7.42 1.04 -11.63
CA ALA A 278 -7.17 -0.12 -12.48
C ALA A 278 -5.89 -0.81 -12.00
N SER A 279 -6.07 -1.87 -11.23
CA SER A 279 -5.00 -2.78 -10.86
C SER A 279 -5.02 -3.96 -11.83
N GLU A 280 -3.85 -4.40 -12.28
CA GLU A 280 -3.62 -5.72 -12.89
C GLU A 280 -3.80 -6.83 -11.83
N ALA A 281 -4.85 -6.74 -11.01
CA ALA A 281 -5.17 -7.67 -9.93
C ALA A 281 -6.57 -8.24 -10.07
N ASP A 282 -7.03 -8.43 -11.31
CA ASP A 282 -8.19 -9.28 -11.60
C ASP A 282 -7.69 -10.68 -11.96
N GLY A 283 -7.21 -11.37 -10.92
CA GLY A 283 -6.71 -12.73 -10.97
C GLY A 283 -6.57 -13.23 -9.53
N ASP A 284 -7.62 -13.88 -9.04
CA ASP A 284 -7.72 -14.53 -7.73
C ASP A 284 -8.00 -13.63 -6.50
N ALA A 285 -9.18 -13.00 -6.50
CA ALA A 285 -9.96 -12.84 -5.26
C ALA A 285 -11.45 -13.03 -5.56
N PRO A 286 -12.16 -13.97 -4.90
CA PRO A 286 -13.60 -14.10 -5.07
C PRO A 286 -14.29 -12.85 -4.52
N ALA A 287 -15.18 -12.28 -5.33
CA ALA A 287 -16.03 -11.15 -4.99
C ALA A 287 -16.65 -11.29 -3.58
N PRO A 288 -16.66 -10.23 -2.75
CA PRO A 288 -17.41 -10.25 -1.51
C PRO A 288 -18.89 -10.34 -1.84
N ALA A 289 -19.53 -11.41 -1.37
CA ALA A 289 -20.94 -11.67 -1.58
C ALA A 289 -21.81 -10.51 -1.06
N PRO A 290 -22.96 -10.24 -1.72
CA PRO A 290 -23.84 -9.14 -1.36
C PRO A 290 -24.41 -9.33 0.05
N ILE A 291 -24.29 -8.27 0.85
CA ILE A 291 -24.79 -8.18 2.22
C ILE A 291 -26.32 -8.20 2.15
N THR A 292 -26.94 -9.31 2.54
CA THR A 292 -28.39 -9.39 2.74
C THR A 292 -28.75 -8.84 4.12
N PRO A 293 -29.79 -7.98 4.23
CA PRO A 293 -30.22 -7.44 5.51
C PRO A 293 -31.09 -8.47 6.24
N THR A 294 -30.61 -8.99 7.36
CA THR A 294 -31.44 -9.77 8.29
C THR A 294 -31.70 -8.96 9.55
N THR A 295 -32.95 -8.54 9.69
CA THR A 295 -33.66 -7.97 10.85
C THR A 295 -33.60 -8.85 12.13
N PRO A 296 -34.20 -8.44 13.27
CA PRO A 296 -34.15 -7.17 13.98
C PRO A 296 -33.69 -7.34 15.45
N ILE A 297 -33.36 -6.22 16.08
CA ILE A 297 -32.89 -6.04 17.45
C ILE A 297 -33.91 -6.59 18.49
N THR A 298 -33.44 -7.45 19.39
CA THR A 298 -34.15 -7.83 20.62
C THR A 298 -34.01 -6.75 21.70
N PRO A 299 -35.06 -6.48 22.50
CA PRO A 299 -35.03 -5.41 23.49
C PRO A 299 -34.29 -5.82 24.76
N ILE A 300 -33.46 -4.90 25.24
CA ILE A 300 -32.70 -4.98 26.49
C ILE A 300 -33.67 -4.93 27.69
N THR A 301 -33.58 -5.91 28.57
CA THR A 301 -34.27 -5.97 29.87
C THR A 301 -33.73 -4.89 30.83
N PRO A 302 -34.58 -4.17 31.58
CA PRO A 302 -34.11 -3.17 32.52
C PRO A 302 -33.53 -3.80 33.80
N MET A 303 -32.34 -3.35 34.20
CA MET A 303 -31.75 -3.65 35.51
C MET A 303 -32.53 -2.98 36.63
N THR A 304 -32.76 -3.73 37.70
CA THR A 304 -33.36 -3.31 38.96
C THR A 304 -32.48 -2.31 39.72
N PRO A 305 -33.06 -1.30 40.39
CA PRO A 305 -32.29 -0.37 41.21
C PRO A 305 -31.94 -0.96 42.58
N ILE A 306 -30.69 -0.76 42.97
CA ILE A 306 -30.12 -1.10 44.28
C ILE A 306 -30.64 -0.07 45.31
N THR A 307 -31.28 -0.57 46.36
CA THR A 307 -31.78 0.21 47.50
C THR A 307 -30.62 0.71 48.38
N PRO A 308 -30.56 1.99 48.76
CA PRO A 308 -29.64 2.46 49.79
C PRO A 308 -30.21 2.27 51.20
N MET A 309 -29.33 1.84 52.10
CA MET A 309 -29.59 1.61 53.53
C MET A 309 -29.89 2.91 54.29
N THR A 310 -30.93 2.86 55.13
CA THR A 310 -31.29 3.83 56.15
C THR A 310 -30.37 3.71 57.37
N PRO A 311 -29.87 4.82 57.96
CA PRO A 311 -29.38 4.83 59.33
C PRO A 311 -30.45 5.30 60.32
N SER A 312 -30.45 4.64 61.47
CA SER A 312 -31.33 4.77 62.62
C SER A 312 -31.44 6.18 63.21
N SER A 313 -32.66 6.53 63.67
CA SER A 313 -32.88 7.60 64.64
C SER A 313 -32.63 7.10 66.07
N MET A 314 -31.88 7.85 66.87
CA MET A 314 -32.14 7.91 68.31
C MET A 314 -31.61 9.22 68.95
N GLN A 315 -32.59 10.05 69.33
CA GLN A 315 -32.71 10.88 70.54
C GLN A 315 -31.50 11.62 71.13
N VAL A 316 -31.59 12.95 71.15
CA VAL A 316 -31.45 13.86 72.32
C VAL A 316 -32.30 15.11 71.95
N GLY A 317 -33.29 15.63 72.67
CA GLY A 317 -33.47 15.74 74.10
C GLY A 317 -33.10 17.16 74.55
N GLN A 318 -33.91 18.19 74.25
CA GLN A 318 -33.91 19.45 75.02
C GLN A 318 -35.12 20.33 74.70
N SER A 319 -36.00 20.42 75.67
CA SER A 319 -37.01 21.45 75.86
C SER A 319 -36.45 22.49 76.84
N SER A 320 -36.48 23.76 76.44
CA SER A 320 -36.47 24.88 77.39
C SER A 320 -37.27 26.04 76.80
N SER A 321 -38.41 26.23 77.44
CA SER A 321 -39.33 27.36 77.48
C SER A 321 -38.73 28.75 77.32
N GLY A 322 -39.46 29.60 76.59
CA GLY A 322 -39.39 31.06 76.64
C GLY A 322 -40.73 31.66 76.24
N SER A 323 -41.51 32.04 77.26
CA SER A 323 -42.76 32.84 77.27
C SER A 323 -44.06 32.21 76.76
#